data_AF-I1BIU4-F1
#
_entry.id   AF-I1BIU4-F1
#
_cell.length_a   1.000
_cell.length_b   1.000
_cell.length_c   1.000
_cell.angle_alpha   90.00
_cell.angle_beta   90.00
_cell.angle_gamma   90.00
#
_symmetry.space_group_name_H-M   'P 1'
#
loop_
_entity.id
_entity.type
_entity.pdbx_description
1 polymer ?
#
loop_
_entity_poly.entity_id
_entity_poly.type
_entity_poly.pdbx_seq_one_letter_code
_entity_poly.pdbx_strand_id
1 'polypeptide(L)'
;MIDYTTCEKYTTPIYLDSTRYRSRFSNNSAPEPPTFYYENTTQFLDPSWQNPNNLTIKRCVIDFTVPETMQGPVFMYYRLTNFYQNRRQYIKNYDANQLAGQAVDSSALQSNCDPLVTDANNLIYYPCGLIANSMFNDTASDLLSVTTASKSYTFDRNNLAWPTDREKYKATSYQLSSIAPPMNWATRYPNGSYTQDYPPPDLSTMERLIVWMHVAALPDFRKIWARNDDENLGVDRWRISIDMSN
;
A
#
# COMPACT_ATOMS: atom_id res chain seq x y z
N MET A 1 5.40 -8.40 -14.35
CA MET A 1 5.08 -6.99 -14.08
C MET A 1 3.89 -6.62 -14.93
N ILE A 2 2.85 -6.08 -14.32
CA ILE A 2 1.57 -5.74 -14.97
C ILE A 2 1.26 -4.29 -14.57
N ASP A 3 1.07 -3.43 -15.55
CA ASP A 3 0.65 -2.04 -15.38
C ASP A 3 -0.88 -1.97 -15.35
N TYR A 4 -1.42 -1.64 -14.18
CA TYR A 4 -2.85 -1.53 -13.93
C TYR A 4 -3.32 -0.07 -13.82
N THR A 5 -2.50 0.93 -14.15
CA THR A 5 -2.84 2.37 -14.00
C THR A 5 -4.12 2.76 -14.74
N THR A 6 -4.48 2.09 -15.82
CA THR A 6 -5.71 2.38 -16.59
C THR A 6 -6.86 1.42 -16.30
N CYS A 7 -6.79 0.59 -15.26
CA CYS A 7 -7.79 -0.43 -14.99
C CYS A 7 -9.19 0.16 -14.78
N GLU A 8 -9.28 1.32 -14.11
CA GLU A 8 -10.54 2.05 -13.86
C GLU A 8 -11.29 2.52 -15.13
N LYS A 9 -10.73 2.33 -16.33
CA LYS A 9 -11.38 2.70 -17.60
C LYS A 9 -12.24 1.57 -18.17
N TYR A 10 -12.14 0.35 -17.64
CA TYR A 10 -12.72 -0.85 -18.26
C TYR A 10 -13.61 -1.61 -17.27
N THR A 11 -14.92 -1.54 -17.47
CA THR A 11 -15.92 -2.28 -16.64
C THR A 11 -16.10 -3.73 -17.08
N THR A 12 -15.51 -4.13 -18.20
CA THR A 12 -15.51 -5.50 -18.70
C THR A 12 -14.08 -5.99 -18.88
N PRO A 13 -13.83 -7.32 -18.73
CA PRO A 13 -12.50 -7.88 -18.94
C PRO A 13 -11.94 -7.54 -20.32
N ILE A 14 -10.77 -6.90 -20.34
CA ILE A 14 -10.01 -6.69 -21.58
C ILE A 14 -8.62 -7.30 -21.45
N TYR A 15 -8.07 -7.77 -22.58
CA TYR A 15 -6.68 -8.18 -22.67
C TYR A 15 -5.76 -6.96 -22.67
N LEU A 16 -4.69 -7.02 -21.90
CA LEU A 16 -3.71 -5.95 -21.84
C LEU A 16 -2.84 -5.96 -23.10
N ASP A 17 -2.54 -4.75 -23.59
CA ASP A 17 -1.54 -4.56 -24.64
C ASP A 17 -0.14 -5.00 -24.16
N SER A 18 0.68 -5.52 -25.08
CA SER A 18 2.04 -5.99 -24.80
C SER A 18 2.97 -4.96 -24.15
N THR A 19 2.68 -3.66 -24.29
CA THR A 19 3.43 -2.58 -23.63
C THR A 19 3.14 -2.44 -22.14
N ARG A 20 1.99 -2.97 -21.67
CA ARG A 20 1.51 -2.85 -20.28
C ARG A 20 1.89 -4.01 -19.39
N TYR A 21 2.53 -5.05 -19.93
CA TYR A 21 3.03 -6.13 -19.09
C TYR A 21 4.37 -6.63 -19.59
N ARG A 22 5.16 -7.16 -18.67
CA ARG A 22 6.41 -7.83 -18.96
C ARG A 22 6.51 -9.07 -18.10
N SER A 23 6.69 -10.21 -18.73
CA SER A 23 6.99 -11.49 -18.11
C SER A 23 8.38 -11.95 -18.53
N ARG A 24 9.03 -12.74 -17.67
CA ARG A 24 10.30 -13.41 -17.98
C ARG A 24 10.27 -14.76 -17.32
N PHE A 25 10.12 -15.79 -18.14
CA PHE A 25 10.10 -17.20 -17.75
C PHE A 25 11.19 -17.93 -18.54
N SER A 26 11.66 -19.06 -18.03
CA SER A 26 12.66 -19.89 -18.71
C SER A 26 12.08 -20.61 -19.92
N ASN A 27 10.79 -20.96 -19.87
CA ASN A 27 10.06 -21.49 -21.00
C ASN A 27 9.81 -20.41 -22.07
N ASN A 28 10.07 -20.76 -23.33
CA ASN A 28 9.91 -19.86 -24.48
C ASN A 28 8.45 -19.69 -24.95
N SER A 29 7.49 -20.36 -24.30
CA SER A 29 6.07 -20.12 -24.57
C SER A 29 5.63 -18.77 -24.01
N ALA A 30 5.10 -17.92 -24.90
CA ALA A 30 4.46 -16.69 -24.46
C ALA A 30 3.23 -17.05 -23.61
N PRO A 31 3.16 -16.63 -22.34
CA PRO A 31 1.96 -16.86 -21.55
C PRO A 31 0.78 -16.12 -22.16
N GLU A 32 -0.43 -16.62 -21.91
CA GLU A 32 -1.65 -15.90 -22.28
C GLU A 32 -1.61 -14.47 -21.72
N PRO A 33 -1.92 -13.43 -22.52
CA PRO A 33 -1.88 -12.05 -22.06
C PRO A 33 -2.76 -11.85 -20.82
N PRO A 34 -2.31 -11.05 -19.83
CA PRO A 34 -3.13 -10.72 -18.69
C PRO A 34 -4.43 -10.04 -19.13
N THR A 35 -5.47 -10.18 -18.32
CA THR A 35 -6.71 -9.42 -18.46
C THR A 35 -6.96 -8.60 -17.22
N PHE A 36 -7.62 -7.45 -17.37
CA PHE A 36 -8.11 -6.68 -16.25
C PHE A 36 -9.46 -6.02 -16.52
N TYR A 37 -10.17 -5.73 -15.45
CA TYR A 37 -11.34 -4.87 -15.42
C TYR A 37 -11.48 -4.30 -14.01
N TYR A 38 -12.30 -3.26 -13.85
CA TYR A 38 -12.66 -2.78 -12.53
C TYR A 38 -14.14 -3.02 -12.22
N GLU A 39 -14.41 -3.17 -10.93
CA GLU A 39 -15.75 -3.18 -10.36
C GLU A 39 -15.82 -2.22 -9.19
N ASN A 40 -17.01 -1.72 -8.89
CA ASN A 40 -17.24 -0.91 -7.70
C ASN A 40 -17.68 -1.82 -6.55
N THR A 41 -17.10 -1.60 -5.37
CA THR A 41 -17.46 -2.31 -4.14
C THR A 41 -17.46 -1.37 -2.95
N THR A 42 -18.20 -1.74 -1.90
CA THR A 42 -18.19 -1.05 -0.60
C THR A 42 -17.44 -1.85 0.46
N GLN A 43 -16.88 -3.01 0.11
CA GLN A 43 -16.12 -3.86 1.03
C GLN A 43 -14.65 -3.81 0.66
N PHE A 44 -13.79 -3.42 1.60
CA PHE A 44 -12.35 -3.47 1.42
C PHE A 44 -11.82 -4.91 1.42
N LEU A 45 -10.72 -5.14 0.72
CA LEU A 45 -9.98 -6.41 0.74
C LEU A 45 -9.36 -6.70 2.11
N ASP A 46 -8.95 -5.66 2.83
CA ASP A 46 -8.42 -5.78 4.18
C ASP A 46 -9.57 -5.60 5.20
N PRO A 47 -10.03 -6.69 5.85
CA PRO A 47 -11.23 -6.66 6.68
C PRO A 47 -11.05 -5.81 7.95
N SER A 48 -9.81 -5.51 8.38
CA SER A 48 -9.58 -4.71 9.59
C SER A 48 -10.02 -3.25 9.44
N TRP A 49 -10.09 -2.74 8.20
CA TRP A 49 -10.35 -1.32 7.96
C TRP A 49 -11.83 -0.94 7.99
N GLN A 50 -12.73 -1.92 7.83
CA GLN A 50 -14.16 -1.67 7.64
C GLN A 50 -14.43 -0.60 6.55
N ASN A 51 -15.63 -0.06 6.44
CA ASN A 51 -15.92 1.07 5.53
C ASN A 51 -16.83 2.11 6.21
N PRO A 52 -16.32 2.83 7.24
CA PRO A 52 -17.14 3.74 8.05
C PRO A 52 -17.81 4.86 7.27
N ASN A 53 -17.14 5.34 6.24
CA ASN A 53 -17.60 6.46 5.41
C ASN A 53 -18.38 6.01 4.16
N ASN A 54 -18.71 4.72 4.06
CA ASN A 54 -19.39 4.11 2.92
C ASN A 54 -18.78 4.50 1.56
N LEU A 55 -17.45 4.49 1.51
CA LEU A 55 -16.67 4.83 0.32
C LEU A 55 -16.97 3.83 -0.80
N THR A 56 -17.10 4.35 -2.02
CA THR A 56 -17.12 3.50 -3.22
C THR A 56 -15.69 3.23 -3.65
N ILE A 57 -15.27 1.98 -3.56
CA ILE A 57 -13.93 1.51 -3.88
C ILE A 57 -13.93 0.99 -5.31
N LYS A 58 -12.97 1.44 -6.11
CA LYS A 58 -12.72 0.88 -7.44
C LYS A 58 -11.76 -0.30 -7.29
N ARG A 59 -12.28 -1.51 -7.40
CA ARG A 59 -11.48 -2.73 -7.33
C ARG A 59 -11.06 -3.15 -8.73
N CYS A 60 -9.77 -3.14 -9.01
CA CYS A 60 -9.20 -3.73 -10.21
C CYS A 60 -9.03 -5.23 -10.03
N VAL A 61 -9.61 -6.04 -10.91
CA VAL A 61 -9.44 -7.49 -10.95
C VAL A 61 -8.52 -7.82 -12.11
N ILE A 62 -7.42 -8.50 -11.83
CA ILE A 62 -6.37 -8.83 -12.80
C ILE A 62 -6.21 -10.35 -12.84
N ASP A 63 -6.34 -10.93 -14.03
CA ASP A 63 -6.00 -12.33 -14.26
C ASP A 63 -4.70 -12.41 -15.05
N PHE A 64 -3.77 -13.28 -14.64
CA PHE A 64 -2.48 -13.46 -15.29
C PHE A 64 -2.02 -14.92 -15.22
N THR A 65 -1.20 -15.31 -16.19
CA THR A 65 -0.73 -16.69 -16.34
C THR A 65 0.70 -16.84 -15.82
N VAL A 66 0.91 -17.84 -14.97
CA VAL A 66 2.23 -18.32 -14.55
C VAL A 66 2.49 -19.63 -15.32
N PRO A 67 3.34 -19.62 -16.37
CA PRO A 67 3.51 -20.76 -17.28
C PRO A 67 4.48 -21.84 -16.76
N GLU A 68 5.26 -21.54 -15.74
CA GLU A 68 6.17 -22.47 -15.05
C GLU A 68 6.16 -22.17 -13.55
N THR A 69 6.31 -23.21 -12.72
CA THR A 69 6.28 -23.05 -11.25
C THR A 69 7.42 -22.16 -10.78
N MET A 70 7.09 -21.06 -10.12
CA MET A 70 8.09 -20.20 -9.47
C MET A 70 8.50 -20.83 -8.14
N GLN A 71 9.79 -21.16 -8.01
CA GLN A 71 10.32 -21.64 -6.74
C GLN A 71 10.36 -20.50 -5.72
N GLY A 72 9.91 -20.78 -4.49
CA GLY A 72 9.93 -19.83 -3.39
C GLY A 72 11.36 -19.41 -2.99
N PRO A 73 11.51 -18.28 -2.29
CA PRO A 73 10.46 -17.37 -1.84
C PRO A 73 9.90 -16.49 -2.98
N VAL A 74 8.58 -16.28 -2.97
CA VAL A 74 7.88 -15.43 -3.96
C VAL A 74 7.54 -14.09 -3.34
N PHE A 75 7.97 -13.01 -4.00
CA PHE A 75 7.75 -11.65 -3.54
C PHE A 75 6.82 -10.89 -4.48
N MET A 76 5.86 -10.18 -3.90
CA MET A 76 5.03 -9.21 -4.59
C MET A 76 5.55 -7.81 -4.31
N TYR A 77 5.80 -7.05 -5.38
CA TYR A 77 6.20 -5.65 -5.32
C TYR A 77 5.19 -4.81 -6.08
N TYR A 78 4.88 -3.61 -5.57
CA TYR A 78 4.33 -2.55 -6.41
C TYR A 78 5.47 -1.72 -7.00
N ARG A 79 5.22 -1.12 -8.16
CA ARG A 79 6.17 -0.24 -8.85
C ARG A 79 5.49 1.09 -9.10
N LEU A 80 6.14 2.17 -8.68
CA LEU A 80 5.73 3.52 -9.03
C LEU A 80 6.74 4.10 -10.01
N THR A 81 6.24 4.73 -11.05
CA THR A 81 7.05 5.47 -12.03
C THR A 81 6.68 6.93 -11.97
N ASN A 82 7.66 7.81 -12.23
CA ASN A 82 7.46 9.26 -12.21
C ASN A 82 6.99 9.79 -10.83
N PHE A 83 7.41 9.14 -9.74
CA PHE A 83 7.11 9.56 -8.36
C PHE A 83 8.40 9.92 -7.61
N TYR A 84 8.57 11.18 -7.22
CA TYR A 84 9.87 11.72 -6.80
C TYR A 84 10.04 11.77 -5.28
N GLN A 85 10.23 10.62 -4.63
CA GLN A 85 10.60 10.57 -3.21
C GLN A 85 11.96 11.22 -2.91
N ASN A 86 12.82 11.31 -3.91
CA ASN A 86 14.19 11.81 -3.77
C ASN A 86 14.33 13.34 -3.75
N ARG A 87 13.23 14.11 -3.77
CA ARG A 87 13.31 15.57 -3.63
C ARG A 87 13.79 15.93 -2.22
N ARG A 88 14.76 16.83 -2.11
CA ARG A 88 15.37 17.26 -0.83
C ARG A 88 14.32 17.64 0.23
N GLN A 89 13.30 18.40 -0.17
CA GLN A 89 12.23 18.82 0.73
C GLN A 89 11.35 17.65 1.17
N TYR A 90 11.12 16.65 0.31
CA TYR A 90 10.30 15.48 0.62
C TYR A 90 11.01 14.55 1.61
N ILE A 91 12.30 14.23 1.37
CA ILE A 91 13.09 13.31 2.21
C ILE A 91 13.14 13.76 3.67
N LYS A 92 13.17 15.07 3.90
CA LYS A 92 13.26 15.65 5.25
C LYS A 92 11.90 15.89 5.91
N ASN A 93 10.80 15.58 5.22
CA ASN A 93 9.47 15.98 5.65
C ASN A 93 8.79 14.92 6.53
N TYR A 94 9.37 14.68 7.70
CA TYR A 94 8.86 13.79 8.74
C TYR A 94 9.56 14.10 10.07
N ASP A 95 8.94 13.78 11.20
CA ASP A 95 9.58 13.93 12.51
C ASP A 95 9.93 12.57 13.13
N ALA A 96 11.22 12.37 13.42
CA ALA A 96 11.71 11.09 13.93
C ALA A 96 11.24 10.77 15.36
N ASN A 97 11.07 11.79 16.21
CA ASN A 97 10.61 11.59 17.58
C ASN A 97 9.13 11.19 17.59
N GLN A 98 8.33 11.79 16.71
CA GLN A 98 6.93 11.42 16.51
C GLN A 98 6.80 9.95 16.07
N LEU A 99 7.61 9.51 15.10
CA LEU A 99 7.63 8.11 14.63
C LEU A 99 8.12 7.14 15.71
N ALA A 100 9.05 7.59 16.57
CA ALA A 100 9.52 6.87 17.74
C ALA A 100 8.50 6.87 18.90
N GLY A 101 7.26 7.32 18.67
CA GLY A 101 6.14 7.23 19.59
C GLY A 101 6.01 8.40 20.57
N GLN A 102 6.85 9.43 20.47
CA GLN A 102 6.82 10.56 21.39
C GLN A 102 5.72 11.56 21.02
N ALA A 103 5.04 12.09 22.03
CA ALA A 103 4.13 13.22 21.88
C ALA A 103 4.94 14.53 21.77
N VAL A 104 5.20 14.98 20.54
CA VAL A 104 5.94 16.20 20.22
C VAL A 104 4.98 17.38 20.00
N ASP A 105 5.30 18.55 20.55
CA ASP A 105 4.49 19.74 20.36
C ASP A 105 4.55 20.28 18.92
N SER A 106 3.46 20.93 18.48
CA SER A 106 3.33 21.47 17.12
C SER A 106 4.45 22.44 16.73
N SER A 107 4.94 23.26 17.66
CA SER A 107 6.03 24.21 17.43
C SER A 107 7.37 23.52 17.09
N ALA A 108 7.65 22.37 17.70
CA ALA A 108 8.86 21.60 17.41
C ALA A 108 8.74 20.87 16.07
N LEU A 109 7.55 20.34 15.76
CA LEU A 109 7.25 19.65 14.50
C LEU A 109 7.37 20.56 13.28
N GLN A 110 7.19 21.87 13.45
CA GLN A 110 7.23 22.84 12.36
C GLN A 110 8.54 22.81 11.56
N SER A 111 9.66 22.54 12.24
CA SER A 111 10.98 22.42 11.61
C SER A 111 11.11 21.26 10.62
N ASN A 112 10.34 20.18 10.84
CA ASN A 112 10.50 18.90 10.15
C ASN A 112 9.29 18.52 9.28
N CYS A 113 8.08 18.96 9.64
CA CYS A 113 6.83 18.54 9.02
C CYS A 113 6.10 19.65 8.25
N ASP A 114 6.67 20.86 8.13
CA ASP A 114 6.05 21.94 7.38
C ASP A 114 5.82 21.57 5.90
N PRO A 115 4.65 21.89 5.32
CA PRO A 115 3.51 22.62 5.91
C PRO A 115 2.45 21.73 6.57
N LEU A 116 2.65 20.41 6.63
CA LEU A 116 1.68 19.42 7.13
C LEU A 116 1.90 19.12 8.62
N VAL A 117 1.77 20.16 9.45
CA VAL A 117 1.92 20.05 10.91
C VAL A 117 0.59 19.86 11.61
N THR A 118 -0.41 20.69 11.31
CA THR A 118 -1.73 20.67 11.95
C THR A 118 -2.88 20.76 10.96
N ASP A 119 -4.04 20.24 11.36
CA ASP A 119 -5.30 20.40 10.63
C ASP A 119 -5.93 21.80 10.85
N ALA A 120 -7.12 22.00 10.29
CA ALA A 120 -7.89 23.24 10.44
C ALA A 120 -8.36 23.52 11.88
N ASN A 121 -8.36 22.52 12.76
CA ASN A 121 -8.74 22.63 14.17
C ASN A 121 -7.52 22.76 15.11
N ASN A 122 -6.32 22.93 14.55
CA ASN A 122 -5.03 22.93 15.27
C ASN A 122 -4.67 21.58 15.94
N LEU A 123 -5.25 20.47 15.48
CA LEU A 123 -4.82 19.13 15.87
C LEU A 123 -3.57 18.73 15.09
N ILE A 124 -2.63 18.06 15.76
CA ILE A 124 -1.37 17.63 15.15
C ILE A 124 -1.63 16.49 14.18
N TYR A 125 -1.10 16.58 12.96
CA TYR A 125 -1.12 15.43 12.05
C TYR A 125 -0.25 14.31 12.61
N TYR A 126 -0.82 13.12 12.74
CA TYR A 126 -0.12 11.93 13.17
C TYR A 126 -0.35 10.78 12.20
N PRO A 127 0.70 10.22 11.59
CA PRO A 127 2.07 10.75 11.48
C PRO A 127 2.14 12.03 10.62
N CYS A 128 2.95 13.01 11.00
CA CYS A 128 3.10 14.27 10.25
C CYS A 128 4.02 14.13 9.03
N GLY A 129 3.92 15.11 8.14
CA GLY A 129 4.85 15.31 7.03
C GLY A 129 4.45 14.66 5.70
N LEU A 130 5.12 15.10 4.63
CA LEU A 130 4.79 14.75 3.24
C LEU A 130 4.98 13.26 2.95
N ILE A 131 5.96 12.61 3.59
CA ILE A 131 6.25 11.19 3.31
C ILE A 131 5.05 10.34 3.73
N ALA A 132 4.61 10.48 4.98
CA ALA A 132 3.48 9.70 5.48
C ALA A 132 2.17 10.10 4.80
N ASN A 133 1.92 11.40 4.57
CA ASN A 133 0.72 11.86 3.88
C ASN A 133 0.58 11.29 2.44
N SER A 134 1.69 11.01 1.77
CA SER A 134 1.67 10.47 0.40
C SER A 134 1.86 8.96 0.33
N MET A 135 1.65 8.24 1.44
CA MET A 135 1.76 6.79 1.49
C MET A 135 0.90 6.10 0.42
N PHE A 136 1.54 5.20 -0.34
CA PHE A 136 0.85 4.31 -1.26
C PHE A 136 -0.18 3.45 -0.51
N ASN A 137 -1.42 3.48 -0.97
CA ASN A 137 -2.57 3.04 -0.19
C ASN A 137 -3.49 2.06 -0.94
N ASP A 138 -3.15 1.65 -2.17
CA ASP A 138 -3.81 0.50 -2.81
C ASP A 138 -3.62 -0.75 -1.95
N THR A 139 -4.61 -1.63 -1.96
CA THR A 139 -4.57 -2.88 -1.19
C THR A 139 -4.78 -4.06 -2.12
N ALA A 140 -3.89 -5.06 -2.08
CA ALA A 140 -3.99 -6.24 -2.93
C ALA A 140 -4.36 -7.51 -2.15
N SER A 141 -5.19 -8.35 -2.78
CA SER A 141 -5.62 -9.65 -2.27
C SER A 141 -4.51 -10.71 -2.36
N ASP A 142 -4.79 -11.89 -1.81
CA ASP A 142 -4.10 -13.12 -2.18
C ASP A 142 -4.44 -13.53 -3.62
N LEU A 143 -3.73 -14.52 -4.17
CA LEU A 143 -4.06 -15.04 -5.49
C LEU A 143 -5.13 -16.12 -5.39
N LEU A 144 -6.08 -16.10 -6.31
CA LEU A 144 -7.08 -17.15 -6.48
C LEU A 144 -6.89 -17.80 -7.85
N SER A 145 -6.96 -19.12 -7.93
CA SER A 145 -6.94 -19.80 -9.23
C SER A 145 -8.22 -19.49 -10.00
N VAL A 146 -8.07 -19.12 -11.27
CA VAL A 146 -9.20 -18.94 -12.20
C VAL A 146 -9.68 -20.29 -12.73
N THR A 147 -8.82 -21.30 -12.78
CA THR A 147 -9.13 -22.61 -13.38
C THR A 147 -9.66 -23.61 -12.37
N THR A 148 -9.21 -23.52 -11.11
CA THR A 148 -9.45 -24.51 -10.07
C THR A 148 -10.11 -23.85 -8.87
N ALA A 149 -11.37 -24.21 -8.62
CA ALA A 149 -12.10 -23.71 -7.46
C ALA A 149 -11.35 -24.03 -6.15
N SER A 150 -11.37 -23.09 -5.21
CA SER A 150 -10.75 -23.19 -3.88
C SER A 150 -9.22 -23.34 -3.85
N LYS A 151 -8.52 -23.26 -5.00
CA LYS A 151 -7.06 -23.16 -5.01
C LYS A 151 -6.67 -21.70 -4.85
N SER A 152 -5.93 -21.39 -3.79
CA SER A 152 -5.43 -20.05 -3.47
C SER A 152 -3.94 -20.06 -3.20
N TYR A 153 -3.29 -18.92 -3.34
CA TYR A 153 -1.91 -18.68 -2.94
C TYR A 153 -1.87 -17.47 -2.01
N THR A 154 -1.60 -17.74 -0.74
CA THR A 154 -1.65 -16.72 0.32
C THR A 154 -0.31 -16.02 0.46
N PHE A 155 -0.34 -14.70 0.62
CA PHE A 155 0.87 -13.93 0.95
C PHE A 155 0.89 -13.53 2.42
N ASP A 156 2.08 -13.55 3.02
CA ASP A 156 2.39 -12.86 4.26
C ASP A 156 2.65 -11.37 3.99
N ARG A 157 2.08 -10.52 4.82
CA ARG A 157 2.21 -9.05 4.82
C ARG A 157 3.02 -8.54 6.00
N ASN A 158 3.61 -9.46 6.77
CA ASN A 158 4.55 -9.21 7.86
C ASN A 158 5.98 -9.51 7.40
N ASN A 159 6.98 -9.12 8.19
CA ASN A 159 8.40 -9.38 7.93
C ASN A 159 8.88 -8.90 6.54
N LEU A 160 8.32 -7.79 6.09
CA LEU A 160 8.63 -7.03 4.88
C LEU A 160 9.69 -5.94 5.16
N ALA A 161 9.61 -5.27 6.30
CA ALA A 161 10.54 -4.23 6.69
C ALA A 161 11.83 -4.80 7.32
N TRP A 162 12.95 -4.10 7.16
CA TRP A 162 14.20 -4.46 7.82
C TRP A 162 14.05 -4.37 9.34
N PRO A 163 14.60 -5.33 10.12
CA PRO A 163 14.53 -5.29 11.58
C PRO A 163 15.01 -3.95 12.18
N THR A 164 16.09 -3.41 11.65
CA THR A 164 16.66 -2.11 12.07
C THR A 164 15.78 -0.91 11.73
N ASP A 165 14.95 -1.00 10.69
CA ASP A 165 13.99 0.06 10.38
C ASP A 165 12.82 -0.02 11.35
N ARG A 166 12.33 -1.22 11.70
CA ARG A 166 11.26 -1.41 12.70
C ARG A 166 11.58 -0.83 14.06
N GLU A 167 12.84 -0.89 14.49
CA GLU A 167 13.25 -0.35 15.79
C GLU A 167 12.98 1.15 15.94
N LYS A 168 12.93 1.89 14.83
CA LYS A 168 12.69 3.35 14.79
C LYS A 168 11.23 3.73 15.02
N TYR A 169 10.29 2.79 14.91
CA TYR A 169 8.87 3.05 15.01
C TYR A 169 8.30 2.46 16.30
N LYS A 170 7.49 3.24 17.01
CA LYS A 170 6.83 2.81 18.26
C LYS A 170 5.37 3.23 18.25
N ALA A 171 4.58 2.60 19.13
CA ALA A 171 3.22 3.05 19.41
C ALA A 171 3.26 4.48 19.97
N THR A 172 2.27 5.29 19.57
CA THR A 172 2.18 6.70 19.96
C THR A 172 1.81 6.89 21.43
N SER A 173 2.39 7.93 22.04
CA SER A 173 2.01 8.43 23.35
C SER A 173 1.07 9.66 23.29
N TYR A 174 0.63 10.08 22.09
CA TYR A 174 -0.33 11.18 21.97
C TYR A 174 -1.71 10.80 22.52
N GLN A 175 -2.41 11.80 23.06
CA GLN A 175 -3.83 11.67 23.37
C GLN A 175 -4.64 11.79 22.07
N LEU A 176 -5.66 10.95 21.88
CA LEU A 176 -6.49 10.95 20.66
C LEU A 176 -7.07 12.35 20.34
N SER A 177 -7.43 13.11 21.37
CA SER A 177 -7.98 14.47 21.24
C SER A 177 -6.97 15.53 20.77
N SER A 178 -5.68 15.19 20.67
CA SER A 178 -4.60 16.11 20.27
C SER A 178 -4.11 15.88 18.84
N ILE A 179 -4.59 14.83 18.17
CA ILE A 179 -4.08 14.39 16.88
C ILE A 179 -5.19 14.17 15.85
N ALA A 180 -4.82 14.31 14.58
CA ALA A 180 -5.65 14.04 13.42
C ALA A 180 -4.90 13.20 12.38
N PRO A 181 -5.60 12.40 11.55
CA PRO A 181 -4.98 11.69 10.44
C PRO A 181 -4.43 12.68 9.40
N PRO A 182 -3.36 12.30 8.66
CA PRO A 182 -2.90 13.07 7.52
C PRO A 182 -4.02 13.36 6.53
N MET A 183 -3.90 14.45 5.77
CA MET A 183 -4.93 14.92 4.84
C MET A 183 -5.42 13.83 3.87
N ASN A 184 -4.50 13.07 3.26
CA ASN A 184 -4.87 12.00 2.31
C ASN A 184 -5.36 10.71 3.00
N TRP A 185 -5.24 10.65 4.33
CA TRP A 185 -5.74 9.53 5.13
C TRP A 185 -7.13 9.84 5.68
N ALA A 186 -7.48 11.12 5.81
CA ALA A 186 -8.71 11.58 6.45
C ALA A 186 -9.99 10.94 5.89
N THR A 187 -10.06 10.67 4.58
CA THR A 187 -11.21 9.99 3.96
C THR A 187 -11.46 8.59 4.50
N ARG A 188 -10.44 7.93 5.07
CA ARG A 188 -10.52 6.60 5.68
C ARG A 188 -11.01 6.62 7.13
N TYR A 189 -11.03 7.78 7.77
CA TYR A 189 -11.44 7.95 9.16
C TYR A 189 -12.79 8.67 9.23
N PRO A 190 -13.71 8.28 10.12
CA PRO A 190 -14.97 8.99 10.30
C PRO A 190 -14.73 10.46 10.61
N ASN A 191 -15.34 11.36 9.82
CA ASN A 191 -15.16 12.81 9.91
C ASN A 191 -13.70 13.29 9.83
N GLY A 192 -12.77 12.47 9.32
CA GLY A 192 -11.36 12.81 9.24
C GLY A 192 -10.66 12.88 10.59
N SER A 193 -11.14 12.18 11.61
CA SER A 193 -10.61 12.24 12.97
C SER A 193 -10.32 10.86 13.54
N TYR A 194 -9.30 10.78 14.40
CA TYR A 194 -9.06 9.59 15.21
C TYR A 194 -10.06 9.51 16.36
N THR A 195 -10.64 8.33 16.58
CA THR A 195 -11.60 8.06 17.66
C THR A 195 -11.23 6.77 18.38
N GLN A 196 -11.95 6.43 19.45
CA GLN A 196 -11.72 5.16 20.15
C GLN A 196 -12.05 3.95 19.27
N ASP A 197 -13.07 4.07 18.42
CA ASP A 197 -13.50 3.02 17.49
C ASP A 197 -12.60 2.96 16.24
N TYR A 198 -12.01 4.11 15.86
CA TYR A 198 -11.10 4.25 14.72
C TYR A 198 -9.80 4.94 15.19
N PRO A 199 -8.97 4.25 15.99
CA PRO A 199 -7.76 4.81 16.56
C PRO A 199 -6.67 5.02 15.48
N PRO A 200 -5.63 5.82 15.78
CA PRO A 200 -4.47 5.90 14.91
C PRO A 200 -3.79 4.53 14.78
N PRO A 201 -3.12 4.27 13.64
CA PRO A 201 -2.41 3.01 13.45
C PRO A 201 -1.22 2.93 14.41
N ASP A 202 -0.92 1.71 14.87
CA ASP A 202 0.33 1.42 15.56
C ASP A 202 1.47 1.33 14.54
N LEU A 203 2.33 2.35 14.52
CA LEU A 203 3.41 2.44 13.54
C LEU A 203 4.48 1.35 13.73
N SER A 204 4.58 0.77 14.92
CA SER A 204 5.55 -0.31 15.20
C SER A 204 5.22 -1.61 14.48
N THR A 205 3.94 -1.83 14.15
CA THR A 205 3.43 -3.01 13.46
C THR A 205 3.00 -2.71 12.03
N MET A 206 2.84 -1.44 11.66
CA MET A 206 2.45 -0.99 10.32
C MET A 206 3.62 -1.05 9.31
N GLU A 207 4.11 -2.25 8.99
CA GLU A 207 5.29 -2.43 8.13
C GLU A 207 5.15 -1.80 6.73
N ARG A 208 3.93 -1.72 6.19
CA ARG A 208 3.66 -1.02 4.92
C ARG A 208 4.12 0.45 4.98
N LEU A 209 3.90 1.13 6.10
CA LEU A 209 4.39 2.49 6.31
C LEU A 209 5.91 2.50 6.43
N ILE A 210 6.50 1.56 7.18
CA ILE A 210 7.96 1.49 7.38
C ILE A 210 8.68 1.31 6.02
N VAL A 211 8.18 0.41 5.17
CA VAL A 211 8.68 0.23 3.79
C VAL A 211 8.48 1.51 2.97
N TRP A 212 7.37 2.23 3.15
CA TRP A 212 7.12 3.50 2.45
C TRP A 212 8.12 4.60 2.86
N MET A 213 8.37 4.74 4.17
CA MET A 213 9.26 5.72 4.77
C MET A 213 10.74 5.50 4.40
N HIS A 214 11.11 4.28 4.00
CA HIS A 214 12.40 4.02 3.36
C HIS A 214 12.42 4.59 1.93
N VAL A 215 12.71 5.89 1.81
CA VAL A 215 12.60 6.65 0.56
C VAL A 215 13.44 6.08 -0.59
N ALA A 216 12.86 6.04 -1.79
CA ALA A 216 13.57 5.60 -2.99
C ALA A 216 14.51 6.68 -3.53
N ALA A 217 15.66 6.25 -4.07
CA ALA A 217 16.65 7.15 -4.65
C ALA A 217 16.28 7.68 -6.05
N LEU A 218 15.42 6.96 -6.78
CA LEU A 218 15.04 7.25 -8.17
C LEU A 218 13.52 7.39 -8.31
N PRO A 219 13.02 8.08 -9.36
CA PRO A 219 11.57 8.27 -9.59
C PRO A 219 10.82 7.01 -10.05
N ASP A 220 11.56 5.99 -10.45
CA ASP A 220 11.07 4.66 -10.82
C ASP A 220 11.64 3.67 -9.81
N PHE A 221 10.77 3.14 -8.96
CA PHE A 221 11.17 2.28 -7.87
C PHE A 221 10.13 1.22 -7.58
N ARG A 222 10.57 0.21 -6.83
CA ARG A 222 9.71 -0.86 -6.33
C ARG A 222 9.78 -0.88 -4.81
N LYS A 223 8.67 -1.23 -4.19
CA LYS A 223 8.57 -1.48 -2.77
C LYS A 223 7.83 -2.78 -2.56
N ILE A 224 8.31 -3.57 -1.60
CA ILE A 224 7.72 -4.86 -1.29
C ILE A 224 6.30 -4.64 -0.73
N TRP A 225 5.37 -5.47 -1.17
CA TRP A 225 3.98 -5.45 -0.71
C TRP A 225 3.65 -6.67 0.13
N ALA A 226 4.12 -7.84 -0.30
CA ALA A 226 3.88 -9.10 0.39
C ALA A 226 4.92 -10.15 -0.05
N ARG A 227 5.03 -11.24 0.71
CA ARG A 227 5.95 -12.36 0.42
C ARG A 227 5.29 -13.69 0.76
N ASN A 228 5.79 -14.78 0.20
CA ASN A 228 5.48 -16.13 0.68
C ASN A 228 6.78 -16.94 0.59
N ASP A 229 7.21 -17.44 1.74
CA ASP A 229 8.48 -18.16 1.90
C ASP A 229 8.29 -19.67 1.97
N ASP A 230 7.04 -20.13 2.11
CA ASP A 230 6.70 -21.50 2.49
C ASP A 230 6.26 -22.34 1.30
N GLU A 231 5.75 -21.72 0.24
CA GLU A 231 5.15 -22.40 -0.91
C GLU A 231 5.73 -21.95 -2.25
N ASN A 232 5.71 -22.87 -3.21
CA ASN A 232 6.00 -22.57 -4.61
C ASN A 232 4.73 -22.06 -5.31
N LEU A 233 4.85 -21.02 -6.13
CA LEU A 233 3.73 -20.56 -6.95
C LEU A 233 3.62 -21.43 -8.21
N GLY A 234 2.69 -22.39 -8.18
CA GLY A 234 2.47 -23.34 -9.25
C GLY A 234 1.95 -22.73 -10.56
N VAL A 235 2.09 -23.50 -11.64
CA VAL A 235 1.50 -23.19 -12.95
C VAL A 235 -0.01 -23.07 -12.83
N ASP A 236 -0.53 -21.90 -13.19
CA ASP A 236 -1.96 -21.62 -13.24
C ASP A 236 -2.24 -20.27 -13.93
N ARG A 237 -3.53 -20.00 -14.18
CA ARG A 237 -4.06 -18.66 -14.33
C ARG A 237 -4.55 -18.17 -12.98
N TRP A 238 -3.87 -17.16 -12.46
CA TRP A 238 -4.11 -16.57 -11.15
C TRP A 238 -4.86 -15.25 -11.28
N ARG A 239 -5.76 -15.00 -10.34
CA ARG A 239 -6.50 -13.75 -10.15
C ARG A 239 -5.97 -13.03 -8.93
N ILE A 240 -5.69 -11.74 -9.08
CA ILE A 240 -5.44 -10.82 -7.97
C ILE A 240 -6.42 -9.64 -8.07
N SER A 241 -6.96 -9.24 -6.93
CA SER A 241 -7.80 -8.05 -6.80
C SER A 241 -7.01 -6.95 -6.10
N ILE A 242 -7.14 -5.72 -6.60
CA ILE A 242 -6.48 -4.53 -6.06
C ILE A 242 -7.55 -3.46 -5.81
N ASP A 243 -7.76 -3.09 -4.56
CA ASP A 243 -8.54 -1.91 -4.20
C ASP A 243 -7.70 -0.68 -4.55
N MET A 244 -8.09 0.02 -5.61
CA MET A 244 -7.44 1.26 -6.04
C MET A 244 -7.99 2.41 -5.20
N SER A 245 -7.08 3.14 -4.56
CA SER A 245 -7.47 4.31 -3.78
C SER A 245 -7.40 5.57 -4.65
N ASN A 246 -8.45 6.40 -4.58
CA ASN A 246 -8.43 7.75 -5.16
C ASN A 246 -7.81 8.76 -4.19
#